data_AF-A0A2E5EPQ0-F1
#
_entry.id   AF-A0A2E5EPQ0-F1
#
_cell.length_a   1.000
_cell.length_b   1.000
_cell.length_c   1.000
_cell.angle_alpha   90.00
_cell.angle_beta   90.00
_cell.angle_gamma   90.00
#
_symmetry.space_group_name_H-M   'P 1'
#
loop_
_entity.id
_entity.type
_entity.pdbx_description
1 polymer ?
#
loop_
_entity_poly.entity_id
_entity_poly.type
_entity_poly.pdbx_seq_one_letter_code
_entity_poly.pdbx_strand_id
1 'polypeptide(L)'
;MLPALVLRTLRSANLRCIAKFMWNFGVKGTLSVERFKRRLKRGDYFPPFLYISIINSCNLRCQGCWVDVEADRSTIDLKAMNRLIDDAKAHGNSFFGILGGEPFMHPELLDILEAHPDCYFQVFTNGQFITEKTATRLRRLGNVTPLISIEGSEVVSNQRRGKPNVLNRTLRGLDNALNAKLLTGVATSVCQSNIDDLLTEEWLQKLIDYGAHYVWYHTFRPVGPDPNAQLALRPDQLVRVREFITTMRAKMPIAMIDAYYDHNGTALCPMSTGVSHHISPYGDIEPCPILQFGKDSIHDERGIFETIRSSEFLKDFREVSAEATRGCVVLERPDLVKNLVEKHGAKDTTARGSAVRELDNMTPRFSQWLPGREVPEKHWLYRWSKWYAFNDFGAYPQKMSVAEEKVKELEETL
;
A
#
# COMPACT_ATOMS: atom_id res chain seq x y z
N MET A 1 8.24 13.62 21.09
CA MET A 1 7.51 13.10 19.91
C MET A 1 6.28 12.27 20.29
N LEU A 2 6.41 11.03 20.78
CA LEU A 2 5.27 10.12 20.97
C LEU A 2 4.17 10.63 21.91
N PRO A 3 4.47 11.19 23.10
CA PRO A 3 3.42 11.76 23.95
C PRO A 3 2.65 12.90 23.29
N ALA A 4 3.33 13.71 22.47
CA ALA A 4 2.70 14.79 21.73
C ALA A 4 1.81 14.27 20.60
N LEU A 5 2.23 13.22 19.88
CA LEU A 5 1.39 12.54 18.88
C LEU A 5 0.14 11.93 19.53
N VAL A 6 0.30 11.22 20.64
CA VAL A 6 -0.82 10.62 21.39
C VAL A 6 -1.76 11.71 21.88
N LEU A 7 -1.24 12.77 22.51
CA LEU A 7 -2.04 13.89 22.99
C LEU A 7 -2.79 14.59 21.86
N ARG A 8 -2.14 14.82 20.70
CA ARG A 8 -2.81 15.41 19.53
C ARG A 8 -3.97 14.52 19.10
N THR A 9 -3.70 13.23 18.90
CA THR A 9 -4.69 12.24 18.44
C THR A 9 -5.89 12.16 19.39
N LEU A 10 -5.66 12.09 20.70
CA LEU A 10 -6.73 12.04 21.70
C LEU A 10 -7.57 13.33 21.74
N ARG A 11 -7.00 14.48 21.40
CA ARG A 11 -7.70 15.78 21.37
C ARG A 11 -8.47 16.02 20.06
N SER A 12 -7.92 15.57 18.93
CA SER A 12 -8.50 15.82 17.60
C SER A 12 -9.49 14.74 17.15
N ALA A 13 -9.24 13.46 17.45
CA ALA A 13 -10.05 12.37 16.95
C ALA A 13 -11.17 11.96 17.93
N ASN A 14 -12.24 11.39 17.38
CA ASN A 14 -13.38 10.90 18.15
C ASN A 14 -12.99 9.63 18.93
N LEU A 15 -13.42 9.53 20.20
CA LEU A 15 -13.11 8.38 21.07
C LEU A 15 -13.58 7.04 20.51
N ARG A 16 -14.72 6.98 19.79
CA ARG A 16 -15.18 5.74 19.13
C ARG A 16 -14.23 5.32 18.02
N CYS A 17 -13.78 6.27 17.19
CA CYS A 17 -12.81 6.00 16.13
C CYS A 17 -11.48 5.50 16.72
N ILE A 18 -11.00 6.14 17.79
CA ILE A 18 -9.79 5.72 18.51
C ILE A 18 -9.97 4.31 19.10
N ALA A 19 -11.08 4.05 19.79
CA ALA A 19 -11.35 2.75 20.39
C ALA A 19 -11.42 1.63 19.34
N LYS A 20 -12.11 1.86 18.22
CA LYS A 20 -12.17 0.90 17.11
C LYS A 20 -10.83 0.70 16.42
N PHE A 21 -10.03 1.76 16.24
CA PHE A 21 -8.67 1.62 15.75
C PHE A 21 -7.82 0.76 16.68
N MET A 22 -7.81 1.06 17.98
CA MET A 22 -7.03 0.29 18.97
C MET A 22 -7.47 -1.17 19.04
N TRP A 23 -8.77 -1.45 18.93
CA TRP A 23 -9.30 -2.82 18.98
C TRP A 23 -9.16 -3.58 17.65
N ASN A 24 -9.73 -3.06 16.56
CA ASN A 24 -9.82 -3.78 15.28
C ASN A 24 -8.48 -3.79 14.53
N PHE A 25 -7.74 -2.68 14.54
CA PHE A 25 -6.41 -2.61 13.91
C PHE A 25 -5.30 -2.99 14.89
N GLY A 26 -5.29 -2.43 16.10
CA GLY A 26 -4.27 -2.75 17.10
C GLY A 26 -4.33 -4.20 17.57
N VAL A 27 -5.31 -4.55 18.41
CA VAL A 27 -5.39 -5.88 19.03
C VAL A 27 -5.67 -6.98 18.01
N LYS A 28 -6.77 -6.90 17.24
CA LYS A 28 -7.12 -7.94 16.26
C LYS A 28 -6.08 -8.02 15.13
N GLY A 29 -5.49 -6.90 14.70
CA GLY A 29 -4.43 -6.91 13.68
C GLY A 29 -3.16 -7.59 14.19
N THR A 30 -2.73 -7.34 15.43
CA THR A 30 -1.64 -8.11 16.06
C THR A 30 -1.96 -9.60 16.11
N LEU A 31 -3.19 -9.98 16.47
CA LEU A 31 -3.61 -11.39 16.46
C LEU A 31 -3.61 -11.98 15.05
N SER A 32 -3.96 -11.21 14.01
CA SER A 32 -3.86 -11.63 12.60
C SER A 32 -2.41 -11.96 12.23
N VAL A 33 -1.47 -11.07 12.55
CA VAL A 33 -0.02 -11.28 12.33
C VAL A 33 0.50 -12.50 13.09
N GLU A 34 0.07 -12.72 14.33
CA GLU A 34 0.45 -13.92 15.09
C GLU A 34 -0.10 -15.21 14.49
N ARG A 35 -1.34 -15.20 13.98
CA ARG A 35 -1.88 -16.35 13.24
C ARG A 35 -1.09 -16.62 11.97
N PHE A 36 -0.73 -15.57 11.23
CA PHE A 36 0.12 -15.68 10.05
C PHE A 36 1.48 -16.32 10.38
N LYS A 37 2.20 -15.82 11.39
CA LYS A 37 3.47 -16.42 11.85
C LYS A 37 3.33 -17.90 12.23
N ARG A 38 2.23 -18.28 12.89
CA ARG A 38 1.97 -19.68 13.26
C ARG A 38 1.70 -20.57 12.04
N ARG A 39 1.02 -20.05 11.01
CA ARG A 39 0.80 -20.77 9.75
C ARG A 39 2.11 -21.02 9.02
N LEU A 40 2.95 -19.99 8.87
CA LEU A 40 4.26 -20.13 8.23
C LEU A 40 5.11 -21.24 8.87
N LYS A 41 5.14 -21.28 10.22
CA LYS A 41 5.86 -22.34 10.97
C LYS A 41 5.35 -23.76 10.71
N ARG A 42 4.12 -23.92 10.22
CA ARG A 42 3.48 -25.19 9.90
C ARG A 42 3.51 -25.53 8.41
N GLY A 43 4.16 -24.70 7.59
CA GLY A 43 4.13 -24.84 6.13
C GLY A 43 2.77 -24.48 5.51
N ASP A 44 1.95 -23.71 6.22
CA ASP A 44 0.65 -23.23 5.76
C ASP A 44 0.70 -21.72 5.48
N TYR A 45 -0.21 -21.20 4.65
CA TYR A 45 -0.15 -19.81 4.19
C TYR A 45 -1.53 -19.16 4.07
N PHE A 46 -1.69 -18.01 4.71
CA PHE A 46 -2.76 -17.05 4.45
C PHE A 46 -2.34 -15.67 4.97
N PRO A 47 -2.36 -14.60 4.14
CA PRO A 47 -1.83 -13.30 4.53
C PRO A 47 -2.68 -12.65 5.64
N PRO A 48 -2.05 -11.91 6.58
CA PRO A 48 -2.73 -11.20 7.65
C PRO A 48 -3.44 -9.92 7.19
N PHE A 49 -3.16 -9.45 5.97
CA PHE A 49 -3.72 -8.25 5.37
C PHE A 49 -4.10 -8.50 3.90
N LEU A 50 -5.20 -7.91 3.46
CA LEU A 50 -5.63 -7.93 2.07
C LEU A 50 -5.83 -6.49 1.57
N TYR A 51 -5.35 -6.22 0.36
CA TYR A 51 -5.53 -4.96 -0.34
C TYR A 51 -6.52 -5.16 -1.48
N ILE A 52 -7.59 -4.39 -1.54
CA ILE A 52 -8.72 -4.63 -2.43
C ILE A 52 -8.99 -3.37 -3.23
N SER A 53 -8.71 -3.40 -4.52
CA SER A 53 -9.16 -2.37 -5.44
C SER A 53 -10.63 -2.59 -5.73
N ILE A 54 -11.51 -1.83 -5.09
CA ILE A 54 -12.96 -2.05 -5.16
C ILE A 54 -13.57 -1.54 -6.48
N ILE A 55 -12.87 -0.66 -7.19
CA ILE A 55 -13.33 0.01 -8.42
C ILE A 55 -12.12 0.42 -9.27
N ASN A 56 -12.20 0.42 -10.60
CA ASN A 56 -11.12 0.91 -11.48
C ASN A 56 -11.25 2.40 -11.87
N SER A 57 -12.48 2.93 -11.96
CA SER A 57 -12.71 4.32 -12.41
C SER A 57 -12.23 5.35 -11.39
N CYS A 58 -11.73 6.49 -11.87
CA CYS A 58 -11.30 7.63 -11.07
C CYS A 58 -11.74 8.95 -11.73
N ASN A 59 -11.93 10.01 -10.93
CA ASN A 59 -12.17 11.38 -11.42
C ASN A 59 -10.88 12.12 -11.83
N LEU A 60 -9.70 11.54 -11.57
CA LEU A 60 -8.39 12.09 -11.88
C LEU A 60 -7.67 11.25 -12.95
N ARG A 61 -6.59 11.80 -13.53
CA ARG A 61 -5.77 11.17 -14.57
C ARG A 61 -4.29 11.34 -14.20
N CYS A 62 -3.88 10.64 -13.14
CA CYS A 62 -2.57 10.85 -12.56
C CYS A 62 -1.47 10.41 -13.53
N GLN A 63 -0.39 11.19 -13.63
CA GLN A 63 0.76 10.86 -14.44
C GLN A 63 1.45 9.61 -13.87
N GLY A 64 1.57 8.54 -14.68
CA GLY A 64 2.13 7.27 -14.23
C GLY A 64 1.23 6.50 -13.26
N CYS A 65 -0.10 6.64 -13.37
CA CYS A 65 -1.01 5.78 -12.64
C CYS A 65 -0.90 4.34 -13.15
N TRP A 66 -0.82 3.37 -12.23
CA TRP A 66 -0.81 1.95 -12.58
C TRP A 66 -2.22 1.40 -12.89
N VAL A 67 -3.27 2.13 -12.50
CA VAL A 67 -4.66 1.80 -12.82
C VAL A 67 -5.03 2.39 -14.18
N ASP A 68 -5.62 1.57 -15.03
CA ASP A 68 -6.27 2.05 -16.25
C ASP A 68 -7.65 2.62 -15.89
N VAL A 69 -7.69 3.94 -15.75
CA VAL A 69 -8.89 4.71 -15.33
C VAL A 69 -9.76 5.17 -16.52
N GLU A 70 -9.33 4.88 -17.75
CA GLU A 70 -10.08 5.18 -18.98
C GLU A 70 -10.88 3.97 -19.47
N ALA A 71 -10.52 2.76 -19.02
CA ALA A 71 -11.29 1.56 -19.27
C ALA A 71 -12.72 1.63 -18.69
N ASP A 72 -13.59 0.76 -19.21
CA ASP A 72 -14.96 0.62 -18.72
C ASP A 72 -15.00 0.37 -17.22
N ARG A 73 -15.96 1.02 -16.56
CA ARG A 73 -16.11 0.95 -15.11
C ARG A 73 -16.44 -0.48 -14.68
N SER A 74 -15.64 -1.00 -13.76
CA SER A 74 -15.85 -2.25 -13.05
C SER A 74 -15.75 -2.04 -11.55
N THR A 75 -16.52 -2.82 -10.79
CA THR A 75 -16.62 -2.74 -9.34
C THR A 75 -16.85 -4.12 -8.73
N ILE A 76 -16.29 -4.37 -7.55
CA ILE A 76 -16.67 -5.53 -6.73
C ILE A 76 -17.98 -5.20 -6.01
N ASP A 77 -19.05 -5.92 -6.33
CA ASP A 77 -20.36 -5.69 -5.72
C ASP A 77 -20.38 -6.00 -4.20
N LEU A 78 -21.38 -5.44 -3.50
CA LEU A 78 -21.57 -5.63 -2.06
C LEU A 78 -21.59 -7.11 -1.63
N LYS A 79 -22.21 -8.00 -2.42
CA LYS A 79 -22.35 -9.42 -2.07
C LYS A 79 -21.00 -10.15 -2.14
N ALA A 80 -20.26 -9.95 -3.23
CA ALA A 80 -18.92 -10.51 -3.42
C ALA A 80 -17.95 -9.98 -2.37
N MET A 81 -18.00 -8.67 -2.08
CA MET A 81 -17.16 -8.06 -1.06
C MET A 81 -17.47 -8.58 0.35
N ASN A 82 -18.75 -8.74 0.71
CA ASN A 82 -19.13 -9.32 2.00
C ASN A 82 -18.64 -10.77 2.13
N ARG A 83 -18.85 -11.60 1.10
CA ARG A 83 -18.35 -12.98 1.08
C ARG A 83 -16.83 -13.05 1.27
N LEU A 84 -16.10 -12.18 0.57
CA LEU A 84 -14.63 -12.07 0.69
C LEU A 84 -14.21 -11.70 2.13
N ILE A 85 -14.80 -10.65 2.70
CA ILE A 85 -14.43 -10.17 4.05
C ILE A 85 -14.84 -11.17 5.12
N ASP A 86 -16.02 -11.79 5.02
CA ASP A 86 -16.52 -12.78 5.98
C ASP A 86 -15.64 -14.02 6.05
N ASP A 87 -15.22 -14.55 4.90
CA ASP A 87 -14.32 -15.69 4.87
C ASP A 87 -12.90 -15.30 5.36
N ALA A 88 -12.38 -14.15 4.93
CA ALA A 88 -11.09 -13.66 5.40
C ALA A 88 -11.06 -13.45 6.93
N LYS A 89 -12.11 -12.87 7.51
CA LYS A 89 -12.17 -12.58 8.94
C LYS A 89 -12.40 -13.83 9.79
N ALA A 90 -13.14 -14.82 9.29
CA ALA A 90 -13.22 -16.14 9.91
C ALA A 90 -11.82 -16.77 10.08
N HIS A 91 -10.92 -16.49 9.13
CA HIS A 91 -9.54 -16.98 9.14
C HIS A 91 -8.52 -16.01 9.77
N GLY A 92 -8.98 -14.92 10.38
CA GLY A 92 -8.19 -14.05 11.26
C GLY A 92 -7.87 -12.66 10.74
N ASN A 93 -8.24 -12.33 9.50
CA ASN A 93 -8.08 -10.97 9.01
C ASN A 93 -9.02 -10.01 9.73
N SER A 94 -8.49 -8.86 10.12
CA SER A 94 -9.28 -7.77 10.70
C SER A 94 -8.95 -6.41 10.11
N PHE A 95 -7.98 -6.35 9.18
CA PHE A 95 -7.56 -5.13 8.52
C PHE A 95 -7.57 -5.32 7.01
N PHE A 96 -8.14 -4.34 6.31
CA PHE A 96 -8.23 -4.33 4.85
C PHE A 96 -7.83 -2.95 4.32
N GLY A 97 -6.93 -2.94 3.35
CA GLY A 97 -6.63 -1.76 2.55
C GLY A 97 -7.62 -1.67 1.39
N ILE A 98 -8.40 -0.60 1.31
CA ILE A 98 -9.32 -0.36 0.20
C ILE A 98 -8.67 0.63 -0.76
N LEU A 99 -8.45 0.20 -1.99
CA LEU A 99 -7.91 0.99 -3.09
C LEU A 99 -8.94 1.04 -4.23
N GLY A 100 -8.51 1.55 -5.37
CA GLY A 100 -9.25 1.52 -6.63
C GLY A 100 -8.62 2.49 -7.63
N GLY A 101 -9.45 3.00 -8.54
CA GLY A 101 -9.24 4.34 -9.10
C GLY A 101 -9.54 5.39 -8.03
N GLU A 102 -10.81 5.57 -7.67
CA GLU A 102 -11.22 6.35 -6.48
C GLU A 102 -12.32 5.58 -5.70
N PRO A 103 -12.02 5.02 -4.52
CA PRO A 103 -12.97 4.20 -3.77
C PRO A 103 -14.31 4.88 -3.48
N PHE A 104 -14.31 6.18 -3.16
CA PHE A 104 -15.54 6.90 -2.82
C PHE A 104 -16.48 7.14 -4.02
N MET A 105 -16.09 6.75 -5.24
CA MET A 105 -17.00 6.65 -6.39
C MET A 105 -17.82 5.35 -6.42
N HIS A 106 -17.49 4.36 -5.57
CA HIS A 106 -18.23 3.12 -5.45
C HIS A 106 -19.54 3.35 -4.68
N PRO A 107 -20.71 3.03 -5.26
CA PRO A 107 -22.01 3.39 -4.70
C PRO A 107 -22.26 2.75 -3.33
N GLU A 108 -21.77 1.53 -3.14
CA GLU A 108 -22.02 0.73 -1.93
C GLU A 108 -20.82 0.72 -0.96
N LEU A 109 -19.78 1.55 -1.16
CA LEU A 109 -18.57 1.50 -0.31
C LEU A 109 -18.91 1.62 1.17
N LEU A 110 -19.74 2.60 1.53
CA LEU A 110 -20.08 2.84 2.93
C LEU A 110 -20.96 1.71 3.52
N ASP A 111 -21.78 1.05 2.69
CA ASP A 111 -22.60 -0.09 3.11
C ASP A 111 -21.73 -1.32 3.40
N ILE A 112 -20.70 -1.56 2.57
CA ILE A 112 -19.67 -2.59 2.79
C ILE A 112 -18.94 -2.34 4.12
N LEU A 113 -18.46 -1.11 4.34
CA LEU A 113 -17.74 -0.76 5.57
C LEU A 113 -18.62 -0.91 6.83
N GLU A 114 -19.92 -0.63 6.69
CA GLU A 114 -20.91 -0.76 7.76
C GLU A 114 -21.23 -2.21 8.11
N ALA A 115 -21.25 -3.11 7.12
CA ALA A 115 -21.49 -4.54 7.31
C ALA A 115 -20.42 -5.26 8.15
N HIS A 116 -19.21 -4.68 8.25
CA HIS A 116 -18.07 -5.28 8.96
C HIS A 116 -17.52 -4.38 10.09
N PRO A 117 -18.32 -4.11 11.14
CA PRO A 117 -17.95 -3.18 12.20
C PRO A 117 -16.78 -3.67 13.07
N ASP A 118 -16.46 -4.96 13.00
CA ASP A 118 -15.38 -5.65 13.70
C ASP A 118 -14.07 -5.73 12.89
N CYS A 119 -14.08 -5.29 11.63
CA CYS A 119 -12.88 -5.08 10.81
C CYS A 119 -12.45 -3.61 10.89
N TYR A 120 -11.25 -3.29 10.42
CA TYR A 120 -10.75 -1.93 10.26
C TYR A 120 -10.30 -1.71 8.82
N PHE A 121 -10.65 -0.55 8.27
CA PHE A 121 -10.44 -0.24 6.87
C PHE A 121 -9.57 0.99 6.72
N GLN A 122 -8.50 0.87 5.94
CA GLN A 122 -7.75 2.03 5.46
C GLN A 122 -8.13 2.28 4.01
N VAL A 123 -8.72 3.45 3.72
CA VAL A 123 -9.21 3.78 2.38
C VAL A 123 -8.26 4.77 1.72
N PHE A 124 -7.58 4.34 0.66
CA PHE A 124 -6.69 5.16 -0.17
C PHE A 124 -7.53 5.99 -1.13
N THR A 125 -7.50 7.31 -0.99
CA THR A 125 -8.40 8.22 -1.72
C THR A 125 -7.70 9.51 -2.11
N ASN A 126 -8.18 10.17 -3.16
CA ASN A 126 -7.81 11.54 -3.48
C ASN A 126 -8.56 12.59 -2.63
N GLY A 127 -9.52 12.16 -1.81
CA GLY A 127 -10.24 12.98 -0.83
C GLY A 127 -11.40 13.79 -1.41
N GLN A 128 -11.53 13.94 -2.73
CA GLN A 128 -12.48 14.90 -3.32
C GLN A 128 -13.96 14.54 -3.12
N PHE A 129 -14.26 13.26 -2.80
CA PHE A 129 -15.61 12.77 -2.51
C PHE A 129 -15.91 12.62 -1.02
N ILE A 130 -14.97 12.99 -0.14
CA ILE A 130 -15.23 13.08 1.30
C ILE A 130 -15.97 14.39 1.56
N THR A 131 -17.29 14.35 1.37
CA THR A 131 -18.21 15.42 1.78
C THR A 131 -18.43 15.40 3.29
N GLU A 132 -19.03 16.44 3.86
CA GLU A 132 -19.47 16.44 5.27
C GLU A 132 -20.40 15.26 5.59
N LYS A 133 -21.33 14.93 4.67
CA LYS A 133 -22.23 13.77 4.79
C LYS A 133 -21.44 12.46 4.84
N THR A 134 -20.49 12.29 3.91
CA THR A 134 -19.59 11.13 3.87
C THR A 134 -18.80 11.02 5.17
N ALA A 135 -18.14 12.11 5.60
CA ALA A 135 -17.33 12.14 6.82
C ALA A 135 -18.14 11.86 8.09
N THR A 136 -19.37 12.38 8.17
CA THR A 136 -20.30 12.10 9.28
C THR A 136 -20.69 10.63 9.32
N ARG A 137 -20.95 9.99 8.16
CA ARG A 137 -21.23 8.56 8.10
C ARG A 137 -20.01 7.76 8.53
N LEU A 138 -18.82 8.06 8.00
CA LEU A 138 -17.55 7.42 8.41
C LEU A 138 -17.32 7.52 9.93
N ARG A 139 -17.64 8.65 10.56
CA ARG A 139 -17.50 8.83 12.02
C ARG A 139 -18.43 7.90 12.80
N ARG A 140 -19.67 7.71 12.32
CA ARG A 140 -20.63 6.77 12.92
C ARG A 140 -20.12 5.33 12.83
N LEU A 141 -19.57 4.96 11.67
CA LEU A 141 -18.97 3.63 11.48
C LEU A 141 -17.76 3.44 12.41
N GLY A 142 -16.85 4.41 12.44
CA GLY A 142 -15.68 4.49 13.31
C GLY A 142 -14.58 3.45 13.05
N ASN A 143 -14.78 2.54 12.08
CA ASN A 143 -13.84 1.51 11.68
C ASN A 143 -13.05 1.88 10.41
N VAL A 144 -12.95 3.16 10.08
CA VAL A 144 -12.35 3.62 8.83
C VAL A 144 -11.35 4.74 9.10
N THR A 145 -10.19 4.66 8.46
CA THR A 145 -9.21 5.74 8.36
C THR A 145 -9.01 6.14 6.89
N PRO A 146 -9.42 7.35 6.48
CA PRO A 146 -9.07 7.86 5.17
C PRO A 146 -7.57 8.15 5.09
N LEU A 147 -6.94 7.68 4.02
CA LEU A 147 -5.56 7.99 3.65
C LEU A 147 -5.59 8.85 2.39
N ILE A 148 -5.50 10.17 2.60
CA ILE A 148 -5.75 11.18 1.59
C ILE A 148 -4.47 11.49 0.82
N SER A 149 -4.53 11.35 -0.50
CA SER A 149 -3.34 11.39 -1.34
C SER A 149 -3.00 12.84 -1.73
N ILE A 150 -1.85 13.35 -1.30
CA ILE A 150 -1.37 14.72 -1.58
C ILE A 150 0.07 14.65 -2.12
N GLU A 151 0.36 15.35 -3.21
CA GLU A 151 1.65 15.21 -3.92
C GLU A 151 2.65 16.35 -3.63
N GLY A 152 2.23 17.37 -2.88
CA GLY A 152 3.04 18.55 -2.57
C GLY A 152 2.24 19.84 -2.75
N SER A 153 2.86 20.85 -3.37
CA SER A 153 2.22 22.13 -3.68
C SER A 153 1.03 22.00 -4.63
N GLU A 154 0.28 23.10 -4.84
CA GLU A 154 -0.85 23.14 -5.78
C GLU A 154 -0.38 22.86 -7.22
N VAL A 155 0.76 23.43 -7.62
CA VAL A 155 1.35 23.22 -8.96
C VAL A 155 1.74 21.76 -9.15
N VAL A 156 2.48 21.19 -8.20
CA VAL A 156 2.90 19.78 -8.24
C VAL A 156 1.69 18.86 -8.24
N SER A 157 0.70 19.13 -7.39
CA SER A 157 -0.52 18.33 -7.32
C SER A 157 -1.31 18.37 -8.63
N ASN A 158 -1.46 19.54 -9.26
CA ASN A 158 -2.17 19.66 -10.53
C ASN A 158 -1.48 18.90 -11.66
N GLN A 159 -0.15 19.00 -11.75
CA GLN A 159 0.65 18.28 -12.72
C GLN A 159 0.58 16.76 -12.50
N ARG A 160 0.88 16.30 -11.27
CA ARG A 160 0.93 14.88 -10.92
C ARG A 160 -0.42 14.19 -11.03
N ARG A 161 -1.52 14.89 -10.72
CA ARG A 161 -2.89 14.35 -10.67
C ARG A 161 -3.70 14.60 -11.95
N GLY A 162 -3.16 15.36 -12.89
CA GLY A 162 -3.69 15.56 -14.25
C GLY A 162 -4.96 16.43 -14.33
N LYS A 163 -5.21 17.29 -13.35
CA LYS A 163 -6.35 18.23 -13.31
C LYS A 163 -5.96 19.52 -12.59
N PRO A 164 -6.63 20.65 -12.85
CA PRO A 164 -6.43 21.89 -12.09
C PRO A 164 -7.17 21.85 -10.74
N ASN A 165 -6.72 22.69 -9.79
CA ASN A 165 -7.32 22.91 -8.48
C ASN A 165 -7.43 21.63 -7.62
N VAL A 166 -6.49 20.70 -7.78
CA VAL A 166 -6.55 19.37 -7.14
C VAL A 166 -6.27 19.48 -5.65
N LEU A 167 -5.21 20.18 -5.25
CA LEU A 167 -4.85 20.26 -3.83
C LEU A 167 -5.96 20.96 -3.04
N ASN A 168 -6.51 22.08 -3.51
CA ASN A 168 -7.67 22.70 -2.85
C ASN A 168 -8.85 21.73 -2.67
N ARG A 169 -9.24 20.98 -3.71
CA ARG A 169 -10.34 20.02 -3.62
C ARG A 169 -10.04 18.88 -2.65
N THR A 170 -8.81 18.39 -2.66
CA THR A 170 -8.33 17.35 -1.74
C THR A 170 -8.31 17.84 -0.29
N LEU A 171 -7.85 19.07 -0.05
CA LEU A 171 -7.84 19.68 1.29
C LEU A 171 -9.26 19.87 1.84
N ARG A 172 -10.25 20.23 1.02
CA ARG A 172 -11.66 20.24 1.49
C ARG A 172 -12.12 18.87 1.99
N GLY A 173 -11.69 17.79 1.34
CA GLY A 173 -11.96 16.43 1.80
C GLY A 173 -11.26 16.09 3.11
N LEU A 174 -10.00 16.52 3.26
CA LEU A 174 -9.24 16.41 4.50
C LEU A 174 -9.92 17.16 5.64
N ASP A 175 -10.31 18.41 5.41
CA ASP A 175 -11.03 19.24 6.39
C ASP A 175 -12.34 18.58 6.81
N ASN A 176 -13.14 18.06 5.87
CA ASN A 176 -14.37 17.34 6.20
C ASN A 176 -14.10 16.12 7.09
N ALA A 177 -13.06 15.33 6.78
CA ALA A 177 -12.67 14.17 7.60
C ALA A 177 -12.24 14.59 9.02
N LEU A 178 -11.43 15.64 9.14
CA LEU A 178 -10.90 16.12 10.40
C LEU A 178 -11.94 16.85 11.25
N ASN A 179 -12.85 17.63 10.64
CA ASN A 179 -14.00 18.25 11.31
C ASN A 179 -14.97 17.18 11.85
N ALA A 180 -15.12 16.07 11.14
CA ALA A 180 -15.82 14.89 11.65
C ALA A 180 -15.03 14.10 12.72
N LYS A 181 -13.81 14.55 13.07
CA LYS A 181 -12.92 13.93 14.06
C LYS A 181 -12.55 12.48 13.71
N LEU A 182 -12.37 12.20 12.42
CA LEU A 182 -11.83 10.92 11.97
C LEU A 182 -10.34 10.81 12.30
N LEU A 183 -9.88 9.58 12.50
CA LEU A 183 -8.46 9.29 12.32
C LEU A 183 -8.19 9.38 10.82
N THR A 184 -7.29 10.28 10.44
CA THR A 184 -7.02 10.62 9.04
C THR A 184 -5.53 10.75 8.85
N GLY A 185 -5.03 10.18 7.75
CA GLY A 185 -3.64 10.32 7.33
C GLY A 185 -3.52 10.86 5.91
N VAL A 186 -2.28 11.16 5.54
CA VAL A 186 -1.92 11.62 4.19
C VAL A 186 -0.98 10.62 3.53
N ALA A 187 -1.16 10.34 2.25
CA ALA A 187 -0.21 9.57 1.46
C ALA A 187 0.47 10.48 0.45
N THR A 188 1.78 10.41 0.37
CA THR A 188 2.59 11.14 -0.60
C THR A 188 3.32 10.15 -1.50
N SER A 189 3.14 10.29 -2.82
CA SER A 189 3.98 9.59 -3.79
C SER A 189 5.24 10.41 -4.06
N VAL A 190 6.39 9.90 -3.62
CA VAL A 190 7.69 10.53 -3.80
C VAL A 190 8.24 10.17 -5.17
N CYS A 191 8.50 11.22 -5.95
CA CYS A 191 9.10 11.20 -7.27
C CYS A 191 10.35 12.09 -7.28
N GLN A 192 11.19 11.98 -8.31
CA GLN A 192 12.32 12.90 -8.48
C GLN A 192 11.88 14.36 -8.50
N SER A 193 10.70 14.64 -9.08
CA SER A 193 10.18 15.99 -9.28
C SER A 193 9.64 16.68 -8.03
N ASN A 194 9.37 15.94 -6.94
CA ASN A 194 8.77 16.50 -5.72
C ASN A 194 9.49 16.08 -4.43
N ILE A 195 10.62 15.37 -4.54
CA ILE A 195 11.37 14.90 -3.38
C ILE A 195 11.85 16.05 -2.47
N ASP A 196 12.26 17.17 -3.06
CA ASP A 196 12.74 18.33 -2.31
C ASP A 196 11.63 19.08 -1.58
N ASP A 197 10.39 19.00 -2.07
CA ASP A 197 9.23 19.57 -1.39
C ASP A 197 8.78 18.67 -0.22
N LEU A 198 8.76 17.35 -0.46
CA LEU A 198 8.15 16.37 0.44
C LEU A 198 9.06 15.88 1.57
N LEU A 199 10.38 15.97 1.40
CA LEU A 199 11.37 15.55 2.40
C LEU A 199 11.90 16.74 3.21
N THR A 200 10.97 17.51 3.79
CA THR A 200 11.27 18.67 4.63
C THR A 200 10.53 18.63 5.97
N GLU A 201 11.12 19.21 7.01
CA GLU A 201 10.43 19.40 8.29
C GLU A 201 9.21 20.32 8.13
N GLU A 202 9.29 21.32 7.23
CA GLU A 202 8.19 22.23 6.89
C GLU A 202 6.97 21.49 6.34
N TRP A 203 7.17 20.56 5.39
CA TRP A 203 6.08 19.74 4.86
C TRP A 203 5.39 18.92 5.96
N LEU A 204 6.18 18.28 6.83
CA LEU A 204 5.63 17.53 7.96
C LEU A 204 4.88 18.43 8.95
N GLN A 205 5.40 19.63 9.22
CA GLN A 205 4.74 20.61 10.06
C GLN A 205 3.41 21.04 9.45
N LYS A 206 3.37 21.30 8.14
CA LYS A 206 2.15 21.63 7.40
C LYS A 206 1.11 20.52 7.49
N LEU A 207 1.51 19.25 7.39
CA LEU A 207 0.60 18.11 7.60
C LEU A 207 0.06 18.04 9.04
N ILE A 208 0.90 18.36 10.03
CA ILE A 208 0.50 18.44 11.44
C ILE A 208 -0.50 19.58 11.66
N ASP A 209 -0.25 20.74 11.05
CA ASP A 209 -1.10 21.93 11.16
C ASP A 209 -2.45 21.72 10.48
N TYR A 210 -2.47 21.00 9.36
CA TYR A 210 -3.72 20.52 8.78
C TYR A 210 -4.48 19.57 9.71
N GLY A 211 -3.82 18.89 10.64
CA GLY A 211 -4.42 17.97 11.60
C GLY A 211 -4.25 16.49 11.26
N ALA A 212 -3.38 16.15 10.30
CA ALA A 212 -3.11 14.76 9.95
C ALA A 212 -2.46 14.00 11.12
N HIS A 213 -2.90 12.76 11.33
CA HIS A 213 -2.42 11.90 12.42
C HIS A 213 -1.19 11.10 11.99
N TYR A 214 -1.14 10.72 10.72
CA TYR A 214 -0.06 9.93 10.14
C TYR A 214 0.16 10.26 8.67
N VAL A 215 1.36 9.94 8.16
CA VAL A 215 1.74 10.11 6.76
C VAL A 215 2.40 8.84 6.22
N TRP A 216 2.03 8.45 5.00
CA TRP A 216 2.67 7.37 4.24
C TRP A 216 3.55 7.98 3.16
N TYR A 217 4.80 7.54 3.11
CA TYR A 217 5.70 7.84 2.01
C TYR A 217 5.77 6.62 1.09
N HIS A 218 5.21 6.74 -0.10
CA HIS A 218 5.31 5.73 -1.15
C HIS A 218 6.32 6.19 -2.20
N THR A 219 7.26 5.34 -2.57
CA THR A 219 8.14 5.60 -3.69
C THR A 219 7.40 5.30 -4.99
N PHE A 220 7.48 6.22 -5.95
CA PHE A 220 6.86 6.05 -7.26
C PHE A 220 7.49 4.87 -8.01
N ARG A 221 6.63 4.02 -8.60
CA ARG A 221 7.04 2.86 -9.41
C ARG A 221 6.51 3.04 -10.83
N PRO A 222 7.37 3.08 -11.85
CA PRO A 222 6.97 3.36 -13.23
C PRO A 222 6.39 2.09 -13.88
N VAL A 223 5.10 1.85 -13.64
CA VAL A 223 4.32 0.71 -14.15
C VAL A 223 2.93 1.18 -14.55
N GLY A 224 2.23 0.39 -15.38
CA GLY A 224 0.91 0.71 -15.87
C GLY A 224 0.87 1.14 -17.34
N PRO A 225 -0.28 1.64 -17.83
CA PRO A 225 -0.50 1.93 -19.24
C PRO A 225 0.38 3.06 -19.80
N ASP A 226 0.72 4.06 -18.98
CA ASP A 226 1.57 5.20 -19.36
C ASP A 226 2.60 5.49 -18.26
N PRO A 227 3.64 4.63 -18.13
CA PRO A 227 4.60 4.74 -17.05
C PRO A 227 5.61 5.85 -17.34
N ASN A 228 5.81 6.77 -16.38
CA ASN A 228 6.85 7.80 -16.50
C ASN A 228 8.13 7.40 -15.75
N ALA A 229 9.03 6.74 -16.46
CA ALA A 229 10.33 6.30 -15.94
C ALA A 229 11.18 7.42 -15.29
N GLN A 230 11.07 8.67 -15.78
CA GLN A 230 11.88 9.81 -15.31
C GLN A 230 11.50 10.27 -13.89
N LEU A 231 10.32 9.89 -13.41
CA LEU A 231 9.87 10.21 -12.06
C LEU A 231 10.38 9.24 -11.00
N ALA A 232 10.84 8.05 -11.41
CA ALA A 232 11.34 7.03 -10.49
C ALA A 232 12.61 7.51 -9.79
N LEU A 233 12.71 7.29 -8.48
CA LEU A 233 13.84 7.75 -7.69
C LEU A 233 15.14 7.04 -8.07
N ARG A 234 16.25 7.78 -8.00
CA ARG A 234 17.61 7.24 -8.09
C ARG A 234 18.05 6.60 -6.76
N PRO A 235 19.12 5.78 -6.75
CA PRO A 235 19.63 5.15 -5.53
C PRO A 235 19.95 6.13 -4.39
N ASP A 236 20.60 7.26 -4.67
CA ASP A 236 20.89 8.31 -3.68
C ASP A 236 19.61 8.89 -3.06
N GLN A 237 18.58 9.08 -3.87
CA GLN A 237 17.30 9.61 -3.44
C GLN A 237 16.49 8.61 -2.60
N LEU A 238 16.56 7.31 -2.92
CA LEU A 238 15.95 6.26 -2.12
C LEU A 238 16.53 6.20 -0.70
N VAL A 239 17.85 6.30 -0.58
CA VAL A 239 18.54 6.38 0.72
C VAL A 239 18.10 7.65 1.46
N ARG A 240 18.06 8.80 0.78
CA ARG A 240 17.60 10.07 1.36
C ARG A 240 16.17 9.97 1.91
N VAL A 241 15.23 9.35 1.19
CA VAL A 241 13.86 9.11 1.68
C VAL A 241 13.90 8.34 3.01
N ARG A 242 14.69 7.26 3.06
CA ARG A 242 14.78 6.41 4.23
C ARG A 242 15.44 7.12 5.43
N GLU A 243 16.52 7.85 5.20
CA GLU A 243 17.19 8.68 6.21
C GLU A 243 16.25 9.75 6.77
N PHE A 244 15.50 10.41 5.90
CA PHE A 244 14.51 11.39 6.29
C PHE A 244 13.44 10.77 7.19
N ILE A 245 12.79 9.68 6.76
CA ILE A 245 11.72 9.02 7.51
C ILE A 245 12.21 8.57 8.88
N THR A 246 13.33 7.85 8.95
CA THR A 246 13.88 7.33 10.22
C THR A 246 14.29 8.45 11.17
N THR A 247 14.80 9.56 10.65
CA THR A 247 15.16 10.75 11.45
C THR A 247 13.92 11.48 11.96
N MET A 248 12.95 11.73 11.08
CA MET A 248 11.76 12.52 11.41
C MET A 248 10.79 11.79 12.31
N ARG A 249 10.74 10.45 12.25
CA ARG A 249 10.07 9.61 13.25
C ARG A 249 10.52 9.88 14.68
N ALA A 250 11.78 10.26 14.89
CA ALA A 250 12.29 10.57 16.23
C ALA A 250 11.99 12.01 16.68
N LYS A 251 11.69 12.91 15.74
CA LYS A 251 11.56 14.35 15.99
C LYS A 251 10.11 14.83 15.97
N MET A 252 9.37 14.53 14.90
CA MET A 252 8.10 15.17 14.59
C MET A 252 6.92 14.38 15.17
N PRO A 253 5.92 15.03 15.80
CA PRO A 253 4.80 14.35 16.45
C PRO A 253 3.77 13.82 15.44
N ILE A 254 4.17 13.21 14.33
CA ILE A 254 3.29 12.59 13.33
C ILE A 254 3.78 11.16 13.07
N ALA A 255 2.86 10.19 13.00
CA ALA A 255 3.28 8.84 12.65
C ALA A 255 3.69 8.78 11.18
N MET A 256 4.83 8.16 10.87
CA MET A 256 5.30 8.02 9.49
C MET A 256 5.38 6.55 9.15
N ILE A 257 4.89 6.16 7.97
CA ILE A 257 4.82 4.78 7.54
C ILE A 257 5.61 4.60 6.24
N ASP A 258 6.47 3.58 6.24
CA ASP A 258 7.14 3.02 5.07
C ASP A 258 7.11 1.49 5.20
N ALA A 259 6.61 0.81 4.17
CA ALA A 259 6.29 -0.62 4.24
C ALA A 259 7.37 -1.55 3.66
N TYR A 260 8.53 -0.99 3.28
CA TYR A 260 9.52 -1.68 2.43
C TYR A 260 10.86 -1.96 3.12
N TYR A 261 10.95 -1.73 4.43
CA TYR A 261 12.17 -1.92 5.21
C TYR A 261 11.84 -2.49 6.57
N ASP A 262 12.69 -3.40 7.03
CA ASP A 262 12.65 -3.91 8.39
C ASP A 262 13.26 -2.91 9.40
N HIS A 263 13.41 -3.35 10.65
CA HIS A 263 14.00 -2.55 11.74
C HIS A 263 15.50 -2.22 11.56
N ASN A 264 16.26 -3.04 10.84
CA ASN A 264 17.67 -2.82 10.53
C ASN A 264 17.87 -1.99 9.26
N GLY A 265 16.78 -1.62 8.58
CA GLY A 265 16.85 -0.89 7.31
C GLY A 265 17.12 -1.80 6.13
N THR A 266 17.06 -3.12 6.33
CA THR A 266 17.14 -4.10 5.26
C THR A 266 15.82 -4.08 4.49
N ALA A 267 15.92 -4.00 3.16
CA ALA A 267 14.73 -3.98 2.31
C ALA A 267 13.91 -5.27 2.45
N LEU A 268 12.60 -5.13 2.24
CA LEU A 268 11.66 -6.23 2.09
C LEU A 268 10.52 -5.85 1.15
N CYS A 269 9.84 -6.87 0.64
CA CYS A 269 8.68 -6.75 -0.22
C CYS A 269 7.48 -7.39 0.49
N PRO A 270 6.39 -6.65 0.75
CA PRO A 270 5.19 -7.21 1.40
C PRO A 270 4.58 -8.43 0.67
N MET A 271 4.74 -8.50 -0.66
CA MET A 271 4.32 -9.65 -1.45
C MET A 271 5.26 -10.84 -1.20
N SER A 272 6.58 -10.67 -1.33
CA SER A 272 7.55 -11.76 -1.13
C SER A 272 7.53 -12.32 0.29
N THR A 273 7.37 -11.45 1.30
CA THR A 273 7.21 -11.89 2.70
C THR A 273 5.84 -12.53 2.97
N GLY A 274 4.90 -12.41 2.03
CA GLY A 274 3.57 -12.98 2.11
C GLY A 274 2.63 -12.26 3.07
N VAL A 275 2.95 -11.06 3.54
CA VAL A 275 2.09 -10.31 4.47
C VAL A 275 0.85 -9.72 3.81
N SER A 276 0.85 -9.60 2.48
CA SER A 276 -0.30 -9.07 1.74
C SER A 276 -0.34 -9.53 0.30
N HIS A 277 -1.56 -9.70 -0.21
CA HIS A 277 -1.88 -9.84 -1.62
C HIS A 277 -2.97 -8.83 -2.03
N HIS A 278 -3.16 -8.69 -3.34
CA HIS A 278 -4.08 -7.74 -3.92
C HIS A 278 -5.29 -8.44 -4.55
N ILE A 279 -6.47 -7.81 -4.46
CA ILE A 279 -7.68 -8.22 -5.17
C ILE A 279 -8.03 -7.10 -6.16
N SER A 280 -8.14 -7.46 -7.42
CA SER A 280 -8.47 -6.53 -8.51
C SER A 280 -9.95 -6.11 -8.48
N PRO A 281 -10.34 -5.02 -9.15
CA PRO A 281 -11.75 -4.63 -9.30
C PRO A 281 -12.63 -5.66 -10.01
N TYR A 282 -12.02 -6.63 -10.71
CA TYR A 282 -12.70 -7.72 -11.40
C TYR A 282 -12.77 -9.00 -10.54
N GLY A 283 -12.23 -8.95 -9.32
CA GLY A 283 -12.22 -10.08 -8.39
C GLY A 283 -11.05 -11.06 -8.60
N ASP A 284 -10.08 -10.75 -9.47
CA ASP A 284 -8.86 -11.56 -9.60
C ASP A 284 -7.94 -11.37 -8.38
N ILE A 285 -7.24 -12.42 -7.97
CA ILE A 285 -6.26 -12.38 -6.87
C ILE A 285 -4.86 -12.25 -7.49
N GLU A 286 -4.19 -11.16 -7.14
CA GLU A 286 -2.93 -10.71 -7.72
C GLU A 286 -1.80 -10.71 -6.66
N PRO A 287 -0.53 -10.94 -7.06
CA PRO A 287 0.60 -10.90 -6.13
C PRO A 287 0.70 -9.57 -5.37
N CYS A 288 0.56 -8.44 -6.07
CA CYS A 288 0.53 -7.09 -5.50
C CYS A 288 -0.18 -6.11 -6.46
N PRO A 289 -0.53 -4.89 -6.03
CA PRO A 289 -1.34 -3.98 -6.85
C PRO A 289 -0.77 -3.65 -8.24
N ILE A 290 0.56 -3.65 -8.40
CA ILE A 290 1.22 -3.32 -9.67
C ILE A 290 1.61 -4.54 -10.50
N LEU A 291 1.36 -5.75 -10.00
CA LEU A 291 1.56 -7.02 -10.71
C LEU A 291 0.18 -7.56 -11.08
N GLN A 292 -0.39 -7.00 -12.14
CA GLN A 292 -1.78 -7.21 -12.55
C GLN A 292 -1.93 -8.51 -13.36
N PHE A 293 -1.60 -9.63 -12.72
CA PHE A 293 -1.72 -10.98 -13.24
C PHE A 293 -2.35 -11.89 -12.19
N GLY A 294 -3.21 -12.81 -12.61
CA GLY A 294 -3.96 -13.68 -11.71
C GLY A 294 -4.28 -15.05 -12.30
N LYS A 295 -4.36 -16.05 -11.41
CA LYS A 295 -4.91 -17.39 -11.70
C LYS A 295 -6.20 -17.66 -10.95
N ASP A 296 -6.37 -16.98 -9.84
CA ASP A 296 -7.40 -17.25 -8.86
C ASP A 296 -8.32 -16.05 -8.72
N SER A 297 -9.52 -16.27 -8.18
CA SER A 297 -10.53 -15.23 -8.02
C SER A 297 -11.30 -15.37 -6.70
N ILE A 298 -11.80 -14.24 -6.20
CA ILE A 298 -12.72 -14.19 -5.05
C ILE A 298 -14.07 -14.88 -5.35
N HIS A 299 -14.35 -15.20 -6.61
CA HIS A 299 -15.54 -15.92 -7.04
C HIS A 299 -15.41 -17.45 -6.91
N ASP A 300 -14.22 -17.96 -6.58
CA ASP A 300 -14.02 -19.37 -6.27
C ASP A 300 -14.93 -19.81 -5.11
N GLU A 301 -15.68 -20.90 -5.28
CA GLU A 301 -16.64 -21.42 -4.30
C GLU A 301 -16.01 -21.81 -2.96
N ARG A 302 -14.72 -22.16 -2.96
CA ARG A 302 -13.95 -22.56 -1.77
C ARG A 302 -13.74 -21.43 -0.77
N GLY A 303 -13.90 -20.17 -1.20
CA GLY A 303 -13.64 -18.97 -0.38
C GLY A 303 -12.20 -18.47 -0.52
N ILE A 304 -11.96 -17.23 -0.11
CA ILE A 304 -10.65 -16.56 -0.27
C ILE A 304 -9.54 -17.27 0.50
N PHE A 305 -9.86 -17.87 1.66
CA PHE A 305 -8.89 -18.57 2.48
C PHE A 305 -8.29 -19.76 1.74
N GLU A 306 -9.14 -20.71 1.33
CA GLU A 306 -8.69 -21.91 0.63
C GLU A 306 -8.10 -21.60 -0.75
N THR A 307 -8.65 -20.59 -1.43
CA THR A 307 -8.15 -20.15 -2.73
C THR A 307 -6.71 -19.64 -2.65
N ILE A 308 -6.41 -18.71 -1.73
CA ILE A 308 -5.02 -18.23 -1.55
C ILE A 308 -4.11 -19.32 -1.00
N ARG A 309 -4.60 -20.12 -0.05
CA ARG A 309 -3.82 -21.19 0.60
C ARG A 309 -3.34 -22.26 -0.39
N SER A 310 -4.15 -22.55 -1.40
CA SER A 310 -3.86 -23.57 -2.43
C SER A 310 -3.28 -23.01 -3.73
N SER A 311 -3.07 -21.70 -3.82
CA SER A 311 -2.54 -21.07 -5.04
C SER A 311 -1.05 -21.33 -5.22
N GLU A 312 -0.71 -22.21 -6.18
CA GLU A 312 0.67 -22.42 -6.62
C GLU A 312 1.26 -21.16 -7.24
N PHE A 313 0.46 -20.40 -7.99
CA PHE A 313 0.89 -19.16 -8.62
C PHE A 313 1.38 -18.12 -7.60
N LEU A 314 0.59 -17.86 -6.56
CA LEU A 314 0.99 -16.92 -5.51
C LEU A 314 2.19 -17.45 -4.73
N LYS A 315 2.26 -18.77 -4.49
CA LYS A 315 3.41 -19.39 -3.81
C LYS A 315 4.70 -19.20 -4.58
N ASP A 316 4.71 -19.58 -5.85
CA ASP A 316 5.90 -19.47 -6.71
C ASP A 316 6.31 -18.01 -6.89
N PHE A 317 5.34 -17.08 -7.01
CA PHE A 317 5.64 -15.65 -7.03
C PHE A 317 6.41 -15.19 -5.77
N ARG A 318 6.00 -15.64 -4.58
CA ARG A 318 6.68 -15.27 -3.33
C ARG A 318 8.10 -15.82 -3.27
N GLU A 319 8.25 -17.13 -3.53
CA GLU A 319 9.52 -17.84 -3.41
C GLU A 319 10.54 -17.34 -4.44
N VAL A 320 10.16 -17.31 -5.72
CA VAL A 320 11.06 -16.84 -6.81
C VAL A 320 11.42 -15.37 -6.63
N SER A 321 10.46 -14.51 -6.23
CA SER A 321 10.78 -13.10 -5.98
C SER A 321 11.72 -12.93 -4.79
N ALA A 322 11.54 -13.70 -3.70
CA ALA A 322 12.39 -13.63 -2.53
C ALA A 322 13.81 -14.15 -2.79
N GLU A 323 13.98 -15.13 -3.68
CA GLU A 323 15.30 -15.58 -4.13
C GLU A 323 15.99 -14.56 -5.02
N ALA A 324 15.22 -13.85 -5.85
CA ALA A 324 15.76 -12.94 -6.85
C ALA A 324 16.08 -11.53 -6.33
N THR A 325 15.36 -11.04 -5.32
CA THR A 325 15.55 -9.68 -4.81
C THR A 325 14.88 -9.45 -3.45
N ARG A 326 15.43 -8.56 -2.62
CA ARG A 326 14.72 -8.00 -1.45
C ARG A 326 13.88 -6.76 -1.78
N GLY A 327 13.98 -6.32 -3.02
CA GLY A 327 13.35 -5.13 -3.60
C GLY A 327 12.04 -5.42 -4.31
N CYS A 328 11.80 -4.70 -5.40
CA CYS A 328 10.61 -4.80 -6.23
C CYS A 328 10.92 -5.62 -7.47
N VAL A 329 10.45 -6.87 -7.49
CA VAL A 329 10.74 -7.84 -8.57
C VAL A 329 10.38 -7.32 -9.97
N VAL A 330 9.29 -6.56 -10.12
CA VAL A 330 8.90 -6.02 -11.44
C VAL A 330 9.84 -4.94 -11.94
N LEU A 331 10.50 -4.21 -11.04
CA LEU A 331 11.48 -3.18 -11.42
C LEU A 331 12.84 -3.80 -11.71
N GLU A 332 13.28 -4.75 -10.89
CA GLU A 332 14.63 -5.31 -10.99
C GLU A 332 14.72 -6.52 -11.93
N ARG A 333 13.66 -7.34 -11.98
CA ARG A 333 13.59 -8.62 -12.72
C ARG A 333 12.23 -8.80 -13.43
N PRO A 334 11.84 -7.89 -14.34
CA PRO A 334 10.61 -8.05 -15.12
C PRO A 334 10.60 -9.36 -15.94
N ASP A 335 11.77 -9.88 -16.30
CA ASP A 335 11.94 -11.19 -16.94
C ASP A 335 11.40 -12.34 -16.08
N LEU A 336 11.66 -12.34 -14.77
CA LEU A 336 11.15 -13.38 -13.87
C LEU A 336 9.64 -13.27 -13.67
N VAL A 337 9.11 -12.06 -13.64
CA VAL A 337 7.65 -11.84 -13.59
C VAL A 337 7.00 -12.47 -14.82
N LYS A 338 7.54 -12.21 -16.02
CA LYS A 338 7.05 -12.80 -17.26
C LYS A 338 7.13 -14.33 -17.24
N ASN A 339 8.28 -14.89 -16.84
CA ASN A 339 8.46 -16.35 -16.75
C ASN A 339 7.44 -17.00 -15.81
N LEU A 340 7.13 -16.38 -14.67
CA LEU A 340 6.10 -16.88 -13.75
C LEU A 340 4.70 -16.81 -14.37
N VAL A 341 4.36 -15.70 -15.04
CA VAL A 341 3.08 -15.56 -15.73
C VAL A 341 2.90 -16.64 -16.78
N GLU A 342 3.93 -16.90 -17.60
CA GLU A 342 3.93 -17.94 -18.63
C GLU A 342 3.88 -19.35 -18.03
N LYS A 343 4.72 -19.64 -17.02
CA LYS A 343 4.79 -20.93 -16.33
C LYS A 343 3.43 -21.39 -15.82
N HIS A 344 2.66 -20.48 -15.21
CA HIS A 344 1.35 -20.82 -14.64
C HIS A 344 0.19 -20.59 -15.61
N GLY A 345 0.44 -20.02 -16.80
CA GLY A 345 -0.62 -19.54 -17.69
C GLY A 345 -1.54 -18.54 -16.98
N ALA A 346 -0.94 -17.55 -16.31
CA ALA A 346 -1.67 -16.50 -15.61
C ALA A 346 -2.30 -15.52 -16.59
N LYS A 347 -3.52 -15.10 -16.26
CA LYS A 347 -4.29 -14.12 -17.04
C LYS A 347 -3.74 -12.72 -16.75
N ASP A 348 -3.68 -11.88 -17.79
CA ASP A 348 -3.62 -10.43 -17.63
C ASP A 348 -4.97 -9.94 -17.07
N THR A 349 -4.95 -9.42 -15.85
CA THR A 349 -6.16 -8.99 -15.13
C THR A 349 -6.54 -7.55 -15.42
N THR A 350 -5.76 -6.86 -16.26
CA THR A 350 -6.03 -5.49 -16.68
C THR A 350 -7.11 -5.43 -17.75
N ALA A 351 -7.86 -4.33 -17.80
CA ALA A 351 -8.81 -4.11 -18.90
C ALA A 351 -8.12 -3.90 -20.25
N ARG A 352 -6.90 -3.36 -20.25
CA ARG A 352 -6.12 -3.04 -21.44
C ARG A 352 -5.50 -4.25 -22.14
N GLY A 353 -5.31 -5.37 -21.44
CA GLY A 353 -4.77 -6.60 -22.00
C GLY A 353 -3.33 -6.48 -22.53
N SER A 354 -2.58 -5.47 -22.07
CA SER A 354 -1.23 -5.16 -22.53
C SER A 354 -0.13 -5.43 -21.49
N ALA A 355 -0.46 -5.97 -20.31
CA ALA A 355 0.48 -6.07 -19.19
C ALA A 355 1.72 -6.92 -19.52
N VAL A 356 1.57 -8.02 -20.28
CA VAL A 356 2.74 -8.83 -20.71
C VAL A 356 3.64 -8.01 -21.65
N ARG A 357 3.06 -7.28 -22.60
CA ARG A 357 3.81 -6.42 -23.52
C ARG A 357 4.47 -5.25 -22.78
N GLU A 358 3.86 -4.74 -21.72
CA GLU A 358 4.48 -3.74 -20.85
C GLU A 358 5.76 -4.29 -20.23
N LEU A 359 5.74 -5.52 -19.68
CA LEU A 359 6.94 -6.19 -19.14
C LEU A 359 8.05 -6.32 -20.19
N ASP A 360 7.71 -6.68 -21.43
CA ASP A 360 8.68 -6.81 -22.53
C ASP A 360 9.39 -5.49 -22.85
N ASN A 361 8.71 -4.36 -22.63
CA ASN A 361 9.28 -3.02 -22.86
C ASN A 361 9.91 -2.42 -21.59
N MET A 362 9.85 -3.10 -20.44
CA MET A 362 10.46 -2.61 -19.21
C MET A 362 11.97 -2.78 -19.24
N THR A 363 12.68 -1.65 -19.10
CA THR A 363 14.10 -1.68 -18.74
C THR A 363 14.25 -1.93 -17.23
N PRO A 364 14.97 -3.00 -16.82
CA PRO A 364 15.31 -3.23 -15.42
C PRO A 364 15.93 -2.00 -14.76
N ARG A 365 15.62 -1.79 -13.48
CA ARG A 365 16.05 -0.62 -12.70
C ARG A 365 16.03 -0.92 -11.21
N PHE A 366 16.67 -0.05 -10.44
CA PHE A 366 16.67 -0.13 -8.98
C PHE A 366 15.28 -0.04 -8.37
N SER A 367 15.19 -0.60 -7.17
CA SER A 367 14.08 -0.39 -6.26
C SER A 367 14.61 -0.07 -4.86
N GLN A 368 13.79 -0.29 -3.82
CA GLN A 368 14.17 -0.04 -2.43
C GLN A 368 15.40 -0.83 -1.93
N TRP A 369 15.82 -1.91 -2.63
CA TRP A 369 16.94 -2.74 -2.20
C TRP A 369 18.26 -2.24 -2.79
N LEU A 370 19.11 -1.72 -1.91
CA LEU A 370 20.44 -1.20 -2.21
C LEU A 370 21.43 -1.82 -1.20
N PRO A 371 22.00 -3.00 -1.50
CA PRO A 371 22.89 -3.72 -0.60
C PRO A 371 24.05 -2.84 -0.10
N GLY A 372 24.28 -2.82 1.21
CA GLY A 372 25.35 -2.02 1.82
C GLY A 372 24.99 -0.54 2.06
N ARG A 373 23.76 -0.13 1.74
CA ARG A 373 23.24 1.23 1.98
C ARG A 373 22.03 1.22 2.93
N GLU A 374 21.96 0.23 3.81
CA GLU A 374 20.87 0.07 4.77
C GLU A 374 20.85 1.20 5.79
N VAL A 375 19.65 1.69 6.10
CA VAL A 375 19.44 2.75 7.09
C VAL A 375 18.49 2.25 8.20
N PRO A 376 19.04 1.87 9.37
CA PRO A 376 18.27 1.33 10.47
C PRO A 376 17.26 2.32 11.07
N GLU A 377 16.23 1.79 11.74
CA GLU A 377 15.35 2.62 12.55
C GLU A 377 16.11 3.27 13.70
N LYS A 378 15.98 4.60 13.82
CA LYS A 378 16.58 5.40 14.91
C LYS A 378 15.71 5.45 16.16
N HIS A 379 14.38 5.39 16.01
CA HIS A 379 13.46 5.49 17.14
C HIS A 379 13.10 4.09 17.67
N TRP A 380 13.32 3.87 18.98
CA TRP A 380 13.17 2.55 19.62
C TRP A 380 11.79 1.90 19.40
N LEU A 381 10.70 2.66 19.47
CA LEU A 381 9.36 2.12 19.26
C LEU A 381 9.15 1.62 17.83
N TYR A 382 9.65 2.37 16.83
CA TYR A 382 9.55 1.94 15.44
C TYR A 382 10.44 0.72 15.18
N ARG A 383 11.64 0.70 15.77
CA ARG A 383 12.55 -0.45 15.73
C ARG A 383 11.86 -1.70 16.30
N TRP A 384 11.22 -1.60 17.46
CA TRP A 384 10.48 -2.71 18.08
C TRP A 384 9.26 -3.13 17.27
N SER A 385 8.42 -2.17 16.85
CA SER A 385 7.21 -2.46 16.08
C SER A 385 7.52 -3.14 14.74
N LYS A 386 8.58 -2.68 14.05
CA LYS A 386 9.03 -3.32 12.81
C LYS A 386 9.63 -4.69 13.05
N TRP A 387 10.49 -4.83 14.06
CA TRP A 387 11.04 -6.14 14.43
C TRP A 387 9.93 -7.16 14.74
N TYR A 388 8.84 -6.73 15.37
CA TYR A 388 7.76 -7.61 15.75
C TYR A 388 6.76 -7.91 14.61
N ALA A 389 6.34 -6.89 13.85
CA ALA A 389 5.20 -6.99 12.92
C ALA A 389 5.53 -6.72 11.45
N PHE A 390 6.73 -6.23 11.12
CA PHE A 390 7.14 -5.87 9.76
C PHE A 390 8.61 -6.25 9.53
N ASN A 391 8.94 -7.50 9.88
CA ASN A 391 10.22 -8.12 9.53
C ASN A 391 10.02 -8.97 8.25
N ASP A 392 11.04 -9.72 7.85
CA ASP A 392 10.94 -10.55 6.66
C ASP A 392 10.26 -11.91 6.85
N PHE A 393 9.94 -12.29 8.09
CA PHE A 393 9.33 -13.56 8.46
C PHE A 393 10.10 -14.80 7.96
N GLY A 394 11.41 -14.66 7.72
CA GLY A 394 12.23 -15.74 7.16
C GLY A 394 11.98 -16.02 5.67
N ALA A 395 11.36 -15.09 4.94
CA ALA A 395 11.06 -15.28 3.52
C ALA A 395 12.30 -15.27 2.61
N TYR A 396 13.38 -14.63 3.03
CA TYR A 396 14.59 -14.48 2.20
C TYR A 396 15.66 -15.51 2.56
N PRO A 397 16.41 -16.01 1.57
CA PRO A 397 17.61 -16.82 1.82
C PRO A 397 18.66 -16.06 2.65
N GLN A 398 19.49 -16.81 3.38
CA GLN A 398 20.58 -16.21 4.18
C GLN A 398 21.70 -15.58 3.34
N LYS A 399 21.89 -16.05 2.10
CA LYS A 399 22.87 -15.53 1.15
C LYS A 399 22.20 -15.33 -0.20
N MET A 400 22.38 -14.15 -0.79
CA MET A 400 21.75 -13.74 -2.04
C MET A 400 22.79 -13.24 -3.06
N SER A 401 23.94 -13.91 -3.17
CA SER A 401 25.11 -13.40 -3.93
C SER A 401 24.79 -13.09 -5.40
N VAL A 402 24.03 -13.95 -6.08
CA VAL A 402 23.61 -13.72 -7.49
C VAL A 402 22.69 -12.50 -7.61
N ALA A 403 21.78 -12.32 -6.65
CA ALA A 403 20.89 -11.18 -6.63
C ALA A 403 21.65 -9.87 -6.31
N GLU A 404 22.64 -9.93 -5.41
CA GLU A 404 23.52 -8.80 -5.08
C GLU A 404 24.38 -8.39 -6.28
N GLU A 405 24.94 -9.36 -7.02
CA GLU A 405 25.65 -9.11 -8.28
C GLU A 405 24.73 -8.41 -9.30
N LYS A 406 23.48 -8.87 -9.43
CA LYS A 406 22.53 -8.24 -10.36
C LYS A 406 22.18 -6.80 -10.00
N VAL A 407 22.11 -6.48 -8.71
CA VAL A 407 21.93 -5.08 -8.27
C VAL A 407 23.15 -4.23 -8.60
N LYS A 408 24.36 -4.76 -8.44
CA LYS A 408 25.61 -4.07 -8.84
C LYS A 408 25.68 -3.82 -10.34
N GLU A 409 25.27 -4.79 -11.16
CA GLU A 409 25.18 -4.59 -12.62
C GLU A 409 24.24 -3.43 -12.97
N LEU A 410 23.13 -3.25 -12.24
CA LEU A 410 22.27 -2.09 -12.44
C LEU A 410 23.01 -0.79 -12.08
N GLU A 411 23.81 -0.76 -11.00
CA GLU A 411 24.61 0.41 -10.58
C GLU A 411 25.60 0.87 -11.64
N GLU A 412 26.18 -0.07 -12.39
CA GLU A 412 27.14 0.22 -13.46
C GLU A 412 26.48 0.79 -14.75
N THR A 413 25.16 0.74 -14.85
CA THR A 413 24.40 1.28 -16.01
C THR A 413 23.88 2.72 -15.82
N LEU A 414 24.13 3.33 -14.67
CA LEU A 414 23.87 4.75 -14.37
C LEU A 414 24.96 5.65 -14.92
#